data_AF-A0AAE5KNS0-F1
#
_entry.id   AF-A0AAE5KNS0-F1
#
_cell.length_a   1.000
_cell.length_b   1.000
_cell.length_c   1.000
_cell.angle_alpha   90.00
_cell.angle_beta   90.00
_cell.angle_gamma   90.00
#
_symmetry.space_group_name_H-M   'P 1'
#
loop_
_entity.id
_entity.type
_entity.pdbx_description
1 polymer ?
#
loop_
_entity_poly.entity_id
_entity_poly.type
_entity_poly.pdbx_seq_one_letter_code
_entity_poly.pdbx_strand_id
1 'polypeptide(L)'
;MVQQSVRNAKGWKGMLVSILVLVVPAVVIMLAIHIFRDDSEGKYKYCTVEKAWAEYRAGGDLSGNTDYTRVGWVETRECGKLALSDSPNKDQSMDDYMASIEPGGYYKVYLKNVQLGSPGLTSVTRLEKAERPS
;
A
#
# COMPACT_ATOMS: atom_id res chain seq x y z
N MET A 1 27.55 -19.42 49.69
CA MET A 1 26.93 -18.35 48.85
C MET A 1 27.58 -18.21 47.45
N VAL A 2 28.22 -19.24 46.88
CA VAL A 2 28.93 -19.12 45.57
C VAL A 2 28.13 -19.70 44.39
N GLN A 3 27.07 -20.46 44.66
CA GLN A 3 26.27 -21.18 43.64
C GLN A 3 25.16 -20.35 42.97
N GLN A 4 24.79 -19.18 43.53
CA GLN A 4 23.80 -18.27 42.93
C GLN A 4 24.42 -17.26 41.94
N SER A 5 25.68 -16.88 42.14
CA SER A 5 26.38 -15.91 41.27
C SER A 5 26.68 -16.49 39.87
N VAL A 6 27.05 -17.77 39.79
CA VAL A 6 27.41 -18.44 38.51
C VAL A 6 26.18 -18.80 37.66
N ARG A 7 24.99 -18.95 38.26
CA ARG A 7 23.74 -19.20 37.51
C ARG A 7 23.23 -17.95 36.78
N ASN A 8 23.41 -16.76 37.35
CA ASN A 8 22.96 -15.50 36.75
C ASN A 8 23.79 -15.05 35.54
N ALA A 9 25.10 -15.33 35.51
CA ALA A 9 25.96 -14.97 34.38
C ALA A 9 25.67 -15.79 33.10
N LYS A 10 25.15 -17.02 33.24
CA LYS A 10 24.82 -17.91 32.12
C LYS A 10 23.43 -17.63 31.53
N GLY A 11 22.50 -17.18 32.37
CA GLY A 11 21.16 -16.76 31.95
C GLY A 11 21.14 -15.48 31.13
N TRP A 12 22.04 -14.53 31.38
CA TRP A 12 22.03 -13.24 30.68
C TRP A 12 22.38 -13.34 29.19
N LYS A 13 23.35 -14.21 28.84
CA LYS A 13 23.70 -14.49 27.45
C LYS A 13 22.57 -15.23 26.73
N GLY A 14 21.94 -16.21 27.38
CA GLY A 14 20.77 -16.92 26.84
C GLY A 14 19.55 -16.02 26.68
N MET A 15 19.35 -15.07 27.61
CA MET A 15 18.28 -14.07 27.56
C MET A 15 18.51 -13.05 26.43
N LEU A 16 19.74 -12.58 26.24
CA LEU A 16 20.08 -11.69 25.11
C LEU A 16 19.92 -12.41 23.76
N VAL A 17 20.34 -13.66 23.66
CA VAL A 17 20.15 -14.47 22.44
C VAL A 17 18.66 -14.74 22.20
N SER A 18 17.89 -15.02 23.24
CA SER A 18 16.44 -15.20 23.14
C SER A 18 15.72 -13.91 22.68
N ILE A 19 16.11 -12.75 23.22
CA ILE A 19 15.58 -11.45 22.79
C ILE A 19 15.95 -11.19 21.32
N LEU A 20 17.20 -11.43 20.92
CA LEU A 20 17.64 -11.26 19.53
C LEU A 20 16.87 -12.17 18.56
N VAL A 21 16.62 -13.43 18.95
CA VAL A 21 16.01 -14.44 18.08
C VAL A 21 14.48 -14.38 18.08
N LEU A 22 13.84 -13.82 19.10
CA LEU A 22 12.36 -13.75 19.18
C LEU A 22 11.83 -12.33 18.98
N VAL A 23 12.42 -11.34 19.65
CA VAL A 23 11.88 -9.97 19.66
C VAL A 23 12.23 -9.24 18.38
N VAL A 24 13.46 -9.37 17.88
CA VAL A 24 13.86 -8.71 16.62
C VAL A 24 13.02 -9.19 15.43
N PRO A 25 12.86 -10.50 15.16
CA PRO A 25 11.99 -10.92 14.06
C PRO A 25 10.52 -10.57 14.33
N ALA A 26 10.02 -10.59 15.57
CA ALA A 26 8.66 -10.14 15.86
C ALA A 26 8.44 -8.66 15.53
N VAL A 27 9.41 -7.79 15.84
CA VAL A 27 9.36 -6.36 15.48
C VAL A 27 9.44 -6.18 13.96
N VAL A 28 10.32 -6.92 13.28
CA VAL A 28 10.43 -6.88 11.81
C VAL A 28 9.12 -7.36 11.16
N ILE A 29 8.50 -8.42 11.67
CA ILE A 29 7.20 -8.91 11.21
C ILE A 29 6.10 -7.88 11.49
N MET A 30 6.08 -7.23 12.65
CA MET A 30 5.10 -6.19 12.97
C MET A 30 5.26 -4.94 12.10
N LEU A 31 6.49 -4.53 11.79
CA LEU A 31 6.79 -3.47 10.84
C LEU A 31 6.41 -3.87 9.42
N ALA A 32 6.72 -5.09 8.99
CA ALA A 32 6.30 -5.61 7.70
C ALA A 32 4.77 -5.61 7.61
N ILE A 33 4.06 -6.08 8.64
CA ILE A 33 2.59 -6.02 8.70
C ILE A 33 2.11 -4.57 8.65
N HIS A 34 2.74 -3.60 9.31
CA HIS A 34 2.33 -2.19 9.18
C HIS A 34 2.60 -1.59 7.80
N ILE A 35 3.68 -2.00 7.14
CA ILE A 35 4.04 -1.51 5.79
C ILE A 35 3.21 -2.21 4.70
N PHE A 36 2.85 -3.47 4.89
CA PHE A 36 2.04 -4.28 3.97
C PHE A 36 0.56 -4.31 4.35
N ARG A 37 0.16 -3.68 5.46
CA ARG A 37 -1.25 -3.59 5.85
C ARG A 37 -1.95 -2.77 4.79
N ASP A 38 -2.77 -3.48 4.03
CA ASP A 38 -3.66 -2.91 3.04
C ASP A 38 -4.58 -1.90 3.76
N ASP A 39 -4.35 -0.61 3.54
CA ASP A 39 -5.12 0.50 4.10
C ASP A 39 -6.60 0.50 3.65
N SER A 40 -7.00 -0.48 2.84
CA SER A 40 -8.35 -0.61 2.31
C SER A 40 -9.40 -1.16 3.29
N GLU A 41 -9.05 -1.52 4.53
CA GLU A 41 -9.99 -2.13 5.51
C GLU A 41 -10.82 -3.31 4.94
N GLY A 42 -10.34 -3.98 3.89
CA GLY A 42 -11.09 -5.02 3.19
C GLY A 42 -12.29 -4.52 2.37
N LYS A 43 -12.46 -3.22 2.18
CA LYS A 43 -13.45 -2.63 1.28
C LYS A 43 -12.94 -2.69 -0.15
N TYR A 44 -13.54 -3.56 -0.95
CA TYR A 44 -13.27 -3.63 -2.38
C TYR A 44 -14.56 -3.52 -3.18
N LYS A 45 -14.43 -3.10 -4.43
CA LYS A 45 -15.49 -3.12 -5.43
C LYS A 45 -14.96 -3.75 -6.71
N TYR A 46 -15.84 -4.38 -7.47
CA TYR A 46 -15.49 -4.84 -8.80
C TYR A 46 -15.92 -3.80 -9.82
N CYS A 47 -14.99 -3.42 -10.69
CA CYS A 47 -15.18 -2.35 -11.65
C CYS A 47 -14.52 -2.74 -12.97
N THR A 48 -15.17 -2.38 -14.06
CA THR A 48 -14.62 -2.45 -15.41
C THR A 48 -13.82 -1.17 -15.66
N VAL A 49 -12.53 -1.32 -15.97
CA VAL A 49 -11.68 -0.18 -16.30
C VAL A 49 -11.96 0.25 -17.74
N GLU A 50 -12.20 1.52 -17.96
CA GLU A 50 -12.35 2.09 -19.30
C GLU A 50 -11.03 2.72 -19.76
N LYS A 51 -10.36 3.45 -18.88
CA LYS A 51 -9.07 4.11 -19.15
C LYS A 51 -8.20 4.13 -17.90
N ALA A 52 -6.89 4.02 -18.10
CA ALA A 52 -5.90 4.20 -17.06
C ALA A 52 -4.74 5.06 -17.60
N TRP A 53 -4.29 6.04 -16.82
CA TRP A 53 -3.14 6.87 -17.19
C TRP A 53 -2.46 7.43 -15.95
N ALA A 54 -1.18 7.75 -16.06
CA ALA A 54 -0.46 8.49 -15.03
C ALA A 54 -0.35 9.97 -15.44
N GLU A 55 -0.52 10.88 -14.50
CA GLU A 55 -0.25 12.31 -14.72
C GLU A 55 0.40 12.90 -13.46
N TYR A 56 1.04 14.06 -13.60
CA TYR A 56 1.51 14.79 -12.43
C TYR A 56 0.32 15.37 -11.71
N ARG A 57 0.27 15.20 -10.39
CA ARG A 57 -0.76 15.83 -9.56
C ARG A 57 -0.64 17.33 -9.78
N ALA A 58 -1.62 17.95 -10.43
CA ALA A 58 -1.69 19.40 -10.56
C ALA A 58 -2.05 20.00 -9.18
N GLY A 59 -1.11 19.94 -8.24
CA GLY A 59 -1.18 20.63 -6.96
C GLY A 59 -0.76 22.08 -7.19
N GLY A 60 -1.71 23.01 -7.01
CA GLY A 60 -1.45 24.44 -7.15
C GLY A 60 -0.27 24.91 -6.30
N ASP A 61 0.39 25.97 -6.78
CA ASP A 61 1.59 26.57 -6.22
C ASP A 61 1.47 26.83 -4.71
N LEU A 62 1.93 25.87 -3.89
CA LEU A 62 2.19 26.11 -2.47
C LEU A 62 3.65 26.49 -2.36
N SER A 63 3.92 27.80 -2.30
CA SER A 63 5.26 28.35 -2.00
C SER A 63 6.34 28.11 -3.08
N GLY A 64 5.96 28.11 -4.36
CA GLY A 64 6.93 28.12 -5.48
C GLY A 64 7.63 26.79 -5.75
N ASN A 65 7.12 25.68 -5.22
CA ASN A 65 7.58 24.34 -5.54
C ASN A 65 6.40 23.55 -6.15
N THR A 66 6.49 23.26 -7.44
CA THR A 66 5.46 22.46 -8.13
C THR A 66 5.44 21.06 -7.53
N ASP A 67 4.28 20.59 -7.12
CA ASP A 67 4.13 19.20 -6.67
C ASP A 67 4.28 18.27 -7.88
N TYR A 68 5.49 17.72 -8.07
CA TYR A 68 5.80 16.75 -9.14
C TYR A 68 5.43 15.31 -8.75
N THR A 69 4.54 15.10 -7.78
CA THR A 69 4.09 13.75 -7.43
C THR A 69 3.32 13.15 -8.60
N ARG A 70 3.82 12.01 -9.11
CA ARG A 70 3.17 11.28 -10.19
C ARG A 70 2.03 10.42 -9.64
N VAL A 71 0.82 10.70 -10.08
CA VAL A 71 -0.40 10.01 -9.64
C VAL A 71 -1.02 9.22 -10.77
N GLY A 72 -1.66 8.11 -10.42
CA GLY A 72 -2.38 7.25 -11.34
C GLY A 72 -3.87 7.56 -11.32
N TRP A 73 -4.48 7.59 -12.50
CA TRP A 73 -5.91 7.80 -12.67
C TRP A 73 -6.51 6.62 -13.41
N VAL A 74 -7.64 6.15 -12.90
CA VAL A 74 -8.38 5.06 -13.52
C VAL A 74 -9.84 5.46 -13.63
N GLU A 75 -10.33 5.56 -14.85
CA GLU A 75 -11.75 5.72 -15.13
C GLU A 75 -12.38 4.35 -15.22
N THR A 76 -13.45 4.15 -14.45
CA THR A 76 -14.20 2.90 -14.42
C THR A 76 -15.66 3.17 -14.71
N ARG A 77 -16.33 2.18 -15.30
CA ARG A 77 -17.73 2.30 -15.70
C ARG A 77 -18.68 2.36 -14.51
N GLU A 78 -18.46 1.53 -13.50
CA GLU A 78 -19.34 1.39 -12.33
C GLU A 78 -18.86 2.20 -11.12
N CYS A 79 -17.55 2.36 -10.96
CA CYS A 79 -16.95 2.93 -9.74
C CYS A 79 -16.47 4.38 -9.92
N GLY A 80 -16.69 4.98 -11.09
CA GLY A 80 -16.31 6.36 -11.41
C GLY A 80 -14.80 6.53 -11.56
N LYS A 81 -14.32 7.76 -11.28
CA LYS A 81 -12.91 8.12 -11.39
C LYS A 81 -12.17 7.77 -10.09
N LEU A 82 -11.20 6.88 -10.22
CA LEU A 82 -10.34 6.41 -9.15
C LEU A 82 -8.96 7.06 -9.26
N ALA A 83 -8.34 7.30 -8.11
CA ALA A 83 -7.04 7.93 -8.00
C ALA A 83 -6.09 7.11 -7.13
N LEU A 84 -4.89 6.87 -7.66
CA LEU A 84 -3.77 6.24 -6.99
C LEU A 84 -2.74 7.32 -6.67
N SER A 85 -2.56 7.59 -5.39
CA SER A 85 -1.52 8.54 -4.95
C SER A 85 -0.12 7.98 -5.11
N ASP A 86 0.03 6.65 -4.96
CA ASP A 86 1.30 5.94 -4.98
C ASP A 86 1.18 4.68 -5.84
N SER A 87 2.32 4.25 -6.42
CA SER A 87 2.35 2.98 -7.15
C SER A 87 2.08 1.83 -6.16
N PRO A 88 1.10 0.95 -6.43
CA PRO A 88 0.80 -0.17 -5.54
C PRO A 88 1.97 -1.15 -5.40
N ASN A 89 2.83 -1.20 -6.42
CA ASN A 89 4.01 -2.04 -6.44
C ASN A 89 5.26 -1.16 -6.32
N LYS A 90 6.05 -1.37 -5.26
CA LYS A 90 7.23 -0.55 -4.94
C LYS A 90 8.33 -0.62 -5.98
N ASP A 91 8.40 -1.73 -6.71
CA ASP A 91 9.41 -1.96 -7.74
C ASP A 91 8.96 -1.50 -9.13
N GLN A 92 7.78 -0.89 -9.24
CA GLN A 92 7.18 -0.46 -10.49
C GLN A 92 6.85 1.03 -10.45
N SER A 93 7.20 1.76 -11.50
CA SER A 93 6.81 3.17 -11.64
C SER A 93 5.29 3.30 -11.80
N MET A 94 4.74 4.48 -11.50
CA MET A 94 3.30 4.72 -11.71
C MET A 94 2.92 4.57 -13.19
N ASP A 95 3.77 5.04 -14.11
CA ASP A 95 3.56 4.89 -15.55
C ASP A 95 3.49 3.42 -15.97
N ASP A 96 4.43 2.60 -15.52
CA ASP A 96 4.46 1.17 -15.83
C ASP A 96 3.25 0.46 -15.24
N TYR A 97 2.84 0.84 -14.03
CA TYR A 97 1.65 0.26 -13.39
C TYR A 97 0.39 0.62 -14.17
N MET A 98 0.21 1.89 -14.56
CA MET A 98 -0.94 2.32 -15.37
C MET A 98 -0.94 1.65 -16.76
N ALA A 99 0.22 1.50 -17.39
CA ALA A 99 0.36 0.81 -18.68
C ALA A 99 0.03 -0.69 -18.59
N SER A 100 0.18 -1.30 -17.41
CA SER A 100 -0.20 -2.70 -17.17
C SER A 100 -1.70 -2.92 -17.00
N ILE A 101 -2.49 -1.85 -16.83
CA ILE A 101 -3.94 -1.93 -16.71
C ILE A 101 -4.56 -1.99 -18.11
N GLU A 102 -5.26 -3.08 -18.40
CA GLU A 102 -5.92 -3.29 -19.69
C GLU A 102 -7.26 -2.52 -19.73
N PRO A 103 -7.45 -1.62 -20.70
CA PRO A 103 -8.76 -1.03 -20.98
C PRO A 103 -9.78 -2.13 -21.30
N GLY A 104 -10.97 -2.05 -20.69
CA GLY A 104 -12.02 -3.05 -20.79
C GLY A 104 -11.86 -4.25 -19.84
N GLY A 105 -10.75 -4.34 -19.10
CA GLY A 105 -10.52 -5.39 -18.12
C GLY A 105 -11.43 -5.23 -16.89
N TYR A 106 -11.76 -6.36 -16.27
CA TYR A 106 -12.52 -6.41 -15.02
C TYR A 106 -11.55 -6.51 -13.85
N TYR A 107 -11.68 -5.60 -12.88
CA TYR A 107 -10.74 -5.47 -11.79
C TYR A 107 -11.44 -5.41 -10.43
N LYS A 108 -10.84 -6.06 -9.44
CA LYS A 108 -11.11 -5.87 -8.02
C LYS A 108 -10.31 -4.67 -7.53
N VAL A 109 -11.02 -3.60 -7.22
CA VAL A 109 -10.48 -2.32 -6.78
C VAL A 109 -10.54 -2.23 -5.27
N TYR A 110 -9.39 -2.02 -4.63
CA TYR A 110 -9.27 -1.86 -3.18
C TYR A 110 -9.35 -0.38 -2.82
N LEU A 111 -10.37 -0.01 -2.04
CA LEU A 111 -10.74 1.38 -1.74
C LEU A 111 -10.03 1.86 -0.47
N LYS A 112 -9.29 2.97 -0.58
CA LYS A 112 -8.71 3.62 0.61
C LYS A 112 -9.82 4.39 1.35
N ASN A 113 -9.84 4.30 2.68
CA ASN A 113 -10.82 5.01 3.52
C ASN A 113 -10.64 6.54 3.56
N VAL A 114 -9.69 7.09 2.80
CA VAL A 114 -9.45 8.53 2.72
C VAL A 114 -10.17 9.08 1.50
N GLN A 115 -11.23 9.84 1.71
CA GLN A 115 -11.79 10.68 0.65
C GLN A 115 -10.72 11.71 0.29
N LEU A 116 -10.27 11.70 -0.97
CA LEU A 116 -9.47 12.79 -1.49
C LEU A 116 -10.35 14.05 -1.44
N GLY A 117 -9.77 15.20 -1.07
CA GLY A 117 -10.50 16.46 -0.85
C GLY A 117 -11.26 17.05 -2.06
N SER A 118 -11.39 16.28 -3.15
CA SER A 118 -12.20 16.61 -4.32
C SER A 118 -13.44 15.70 -4.36
N PRO A 119 -14.66 16.28 -4.44
CA PRO A 119 -15.89 15.50 -4.55
C PRO A 119 -15.87 14.63 -5.83
N GLY A 120 -16.21 13.35 -5.68
CA GLY A 120 -16.23 12.38 -6.78
C GLY A 120 -14.92 11.64 -7.04
N LEU A 121 -13.86 11.92 -6.26
CA LEU A 121 -12.56 11.26 -6.38
C LEU A 121 -12.42 10.17 -5.32
N THR A 122 -12.33 8.91 -5.76
CA THR A 122 -12.14 7.78 -4.84
C THR A 122 -10.67 7.38 -4.80
N SER A 123 -10.05 7.44 -3.63
CA SER A 123 -8.68 6.97 -3.45
C SER A 123 -8.65 5.44 -3.41
N VAL A 124 -7.71 4.83 -4.13
CA VAL A 124 -7.57 3.38 -4.19
C VAL A 124 -6.14 2.96 -3.90
N THR A 125 -5.97 1.80 -3.24
CA THR A 125 -4.64 1.28 -2.89
C THR A 125 -4.06 0.40 -3.99
N ARG A 126 -4.89 -0.38 -4.69
CA ARG A 126 -4.49 -1.23 -5.81
C ARG A 126 -5.68 -1.71 -6.63
N LEU A 127 -5.39 -2.14 -7.86
CA LEU A 127 -6.30 -2.89 -8.72
C LEU A 127 -5.72 -4.29 -8.96
N GLU A 128 -6.57 -5.30 -8.85
CA GLU A 128 -6.23 -6.70 -9.09
C GLU A 128 -7.15 -7.24 -10.19
N LYS A 129 -6.57 -7.82 -11.24
CA LYS A 129 -7.35 -8.35 -12.37
C LYS A 129 -8.26 -9.47 -11.85
N ALA A 130 -9.54 -9.40 -12.17
CA ALA A 130 -10.54 -10.36 -11.74
C ALA A 130 -11.25 -10.97 -12.96
N GLU A 131 -11.66 -12.21 -12.85
CA GLU A 131 -12.53 -12.81 -13.86
C GLU A 131 -13.96 -12.33 -13.65
N ARG A 132 -14.66 -12.04 -14.75
CA ARG A 132 -16.06 -11.64 -14.69
C ARG A 132 -16.86 -12.88 -14.28
N PRO A 133 -17.71 -12.83 -13.22
CA PRO A 133 -18.59 -13.95 -12.94
C PRO A 133 -19.54 -14.14 -14.13
N SER A 134 -19.52 -15.34 -14.70
CA SER A 134 -20.35 -15.79 -15.83
C SER A 134 -21.78 -16.07 -15.41
#